data_AF-A0A7X9FKS3-F1
#
_entry.id   AF-A0A7X9FKS3-F1
#
_cell.length_a   1.000
_cell.length_b   1.000
_cell.length_c   1.000
_cell.angle_alpha   90.00
_cell.angle_beta   90.00
_cell.angle_gamma   90.00
#
_symmetry.space_group_name_H-M   'P 1'
#
loop_
_entity.id
_entity.type
_entity.pdbx_description
1 polymer ?
#
loop_
_entity_poly.entity_id
_entity_poly.type
_entity_poly.pdbx_seq_one_letter_code
_entity_poly.pdbx_strand_id
1 'polypeptide(L)'
;MLSGLKKLLSRLVSPAGDTPPALAADSRYPDWNALFGPDRERFAALAAQARGGPRILVASGLGGHTAVATLDMLLMAALTVRGAEAHALLCDGCLPACEQLTLANMDDPEGLAAKGIPSRRCRACHEQAEAAYRALGLPVHRYSDFLTEKDRGEASGLAASVPMADIPGLVRDNTRLGEHALAGALRFFARGTLEGEPLAEPVLRHYLH
;
A
#
# COMPACT_ATOMS: atom_id res chain seq x y z
N MET A 1 -31.05 10.22 -13.55
CA MET A 1 -29.66 9.87 -13.14
C MET A 1 -29.58 8.90 -11.96
N LEU A 2 -30.44 8.99 -10.93
CA LEU A 2 -30.38 8.13 -9.73
C LEU A 2 -30.74 6.64 -9.94
N SER A 3 -31.56 6.27 -10.93
CA SER A 3 -31.97 4.86 -11.14
C SER A 3 -30.85 3.98 -11.72
N GLY A 4 -29.97 4.57 -12.54
CA GLY A 4 -28.81 3.87 -13.09
C GLY A 4 -27.71 3.63 -12.07
N LEU A 5 -27.59 4.48 -11.04
CA LEU A 5 -26.64 4.35 -9.94
C LEU A 5 -27.02 3.19 -9.02
N LYS A 6 -28.32 3.07 -8.71
CA LYS A 6 -28.86 1.97 -7.89
C LYS A 6 -28.63 0.60 -8.53
N LYS A 7 -28.80 0.48 -9.86
CA LYS A 7 -28.54 -0.78 -10.60
C LYS A 7 -27.07 -1.19 -10.63
N LEU A 8 -26.14 -0.22 -10.65
CA LEU A 8 -24.70 -0.50 -10.63
C LEU A 8 -24.26 -0.95 -9.21
N LEU A 9 -24.74 -0.25 -8.18
CA LEU A 9 -24.45 -0.58 -6.78
C LEU A 9 -25.10 -1.90 -6.33
N SER A 10 -26.30 -2.22 -6.83
CA SER A 10 -26.98 -3.50 -6.52
C SER A 10 -26.30 -4.72 -7.15
N ARG A 11 -25.42 -4.54 -8.13
CA ARG A 11 -24.60 -5.60 -8.72
C ARG A 11 -23.26 -5.76 -8.00
N LEU A 12 -22.74 -4.68 -7.40
CA LEU A 12 -21.55 -4.70 -6.53
C LEU A 12 -21.86 -5.28 -5.16
N VAL A 13 -23.13 -5.23 -4.73
CA VAL A 13 -23.64 -5.85 -3.51
C VAL A 13 -24.68 -6.91 -3.91
N SER A 14 -24.21 -8.03 -4.45
CA SER A 14 -25.07 -9.22 -4.58
C SER A 14 -25.35 -9.77 -3.18
N PRO A 15 -26.59 -10.23 -2.88
CA PRO A 15 -26.82 -11.03 -1.68
C PRO A 15 -25.93 -12.27 -1.77
N ALA A 16 -25.35 -12.67 -0.64
CA ALA A 16 -24.48 -13.83 -0.50
C ALA A 16 -25.02 -15.03 -1.31
N GLY A 17 -24.45 -15.22 -2.50
CA GLY A 17 -24.59 -16.40 -3.33
C GLY A 17 -23.19 -16.96 -3.47
N ASP A 18 -23.06 -18.28 -3.34
CA ASP A 18 -21.84 -19.07 -3.10
C ASP A 18 -20.74 -18.97 -4.18
N THR A 19 -20.82 -18.01 -5.10
CA THR A 19 -19.77 -17.76 -6.09
C THR A 19 -18.78 -16.76 -5.49
N PRO A 20 -17.54 -17.17 -5.16
CA PRO A 20 -16.50 -16.23 -4.77
C PRO A 20 -16.35 -15.14 -5.84
N PRO A 21 -15.98 -13.89 -5.47
CA PRO A 21 -15.76 -12.83 -6.43
C PRO A 21 -14.81 -13.33 -7.51
N ALA A 22 -15.10 -13.00 -8.78
CA ALA A 22 -14.21 -13.35 -9.88
C ALA A 22 -12.81 -12.81 -9.57
N LEU A 23 -11.87 -13.72 -9.31
CA LEU A 23 -10.46 -13.38 -9.16
C LEU A 23 -9.83 -13.35 -10.56
N ALA A 24 -8.90 -12.45 -10.78
CA ALA A 24 -8.11 -12.52 -12.00
C ALA A 24 -7.27 -13.82 -11.97
N ALA A 25 -7.06 -14.45 -13.13
CA ALA A 25 -6.27 -15.68 -13.22
C ALA A 25 -4.90 -15.50 -12.54
N ASP A 26 -4.53 -16.46 -11.68
CA ASP A 26 -3.30 -16.45 -10.89
C ASP A 26 -3.09 -15.21 -9.99
N SER A 27 -4.19 -14.54 -9.62
CA SER A 27 -4.17 -13.33 -8.80
C SER A 27 -4.99 -13.49 -7.52
N ARG A 28 -4.55 -12.80 -6.47
CA ARG A 28 -5.29 -12.68 -5.21
C ARG A 28 -6.24 -11.47 -5.18
N TYR A 29 -6.39 -10.78 -6.32
CA TYR A 29 -7.18 -9.57 -6.46
C TYR A 29 -8.42 -9.79 -7.32
N PRO A 30 -9.45 -8.93 -7.16
CA PRO A 30 -10.63 -8.97 -8.02
C PRO A 30 -10.28 -8.77 -9.49
N ASP A 31 -10.97 -9.50 -10.37
CA ASP A 31 -10.98 -9.25 -11.79
C ASP A 31 -11.93 -8.08 -12.10
N TRP A 32 -11.37 -6.86 -12.11
CA TRP A 32 -12.13 -5.66 -12.45
C TRP A 32 -12.70 -5.68 -13.87
N ASN A 33 -12.08 -6.39 -14.81
CA ASN A 33 -12.62 -6.50 -16.16
C ASN A 33 -13.90 -7.35 -16.15
N ALA A 34 -13.88 -8.48 -15.45
CA ALA A 34 -15.06 -9.32 -15.27
C ALA A 34 -16.15 -8.63 -14.44
N LEU A 35 -15.77 -7.94 -13.35
CA LEU A 35 -16.70 -7.24 -12.46
C LEU A 35 -17.42 -6.07 -13.17
N PHE A 36 -16.70 -5.29 -13.98
CA PHE A 36 -17.35 -4.25 -14.77
C PHE A 36 -18.14 -4.84 -15.93
N GLY A 37 -17.60 -5.86 -16.62
CA GLY A 37 -18.23 -6.48 -17.78
C GLY A 37 -18.82 -5.44 -18.75
N PRO A 38 -20.15 -5.44 -18.96
CA PRO A 38 -20.80 -4.48 -19.87
C PRO A 38 -20.79 -3.02 -19.36
N ASP A 39 -20.59 -2.77 -18.07
CA ASP A 39 -20.55 -1.43 -17.48
C ASP A 39 -19.14 -0.78 -17.59
N ARG A 40 -18.16 -1.41 -18.23
CA ARG A 40 -16.78 -0.90 -18.38
C ARG A 40 -16.71 0.48 -19.02
N GLU A 41 -17.36 0.67 -20.17
CA GLU A 41 -17.38 1.96 -20.87
C GLU A 41 -18.10 3.02 -20.06
N ARG A 42 -19.17 2.63 -19.36
CA ARG A 42 -19.93 3.51 -18.49
C ARG A 42 -19.10 3.98 -17.29
N PHE A 43 -18.33 3.10 -16.67
CA PHE A 43 -17.42 3.47 -15.60
C PHE A 43 -16.32 4.40 -16.11
N ALA A 44 -15.74 4.13 -17.28
CA ALA A 44 -14.75 5.03 -17.89
C ALA A 44 -15.31 6.43 -18.17
N ALA A 45 -16.57 6.54 -18.62
CA ALA A 45 -17.24 7.82 -18.80
C ALA A 45 -17.46 8.56 -17.47
N LEU A 46 -17.83 7.85 -16.40
CA LEU A 46 -17.95 8.43 -15.05
C LEU A 46 -16.59 8.90 -14.53
N ALA A 47 -15.52 8.12 -14.71
CA ALA A 47 -14.16 8.52 -14.35
C ALA A 47 -13.71 9.78 -15.12
N ALA A 48 -14.04 9.87 -16.41
CA ALA A 48 -13.76 11.05 -17.21
C ALA A 48 -14.52 12.30 -16.72
N GLN A 49 -15.78 12.14 -16.31
CA GLN A 49 -16.62 13.22 -15.75
C GLN A 49 -16.19 13.64 -14.35
N ALA A 50 -15.63 12.72 -13.56
CA ALA A 50 -15.16 12.98 -12.21
C ALA A 50 -13.86 13.81 -12.16
N ARG A 51 -13.15 13.95 -13.29
CA ARG A 51 -11.96 14.83 -13.38
C ARG A 51 -12.32 16.28 -13.04
N GLY A 52 -11.55 16.89 -12.14
CA GLY A 52 -11.84 18.22 -11.60
C GLY A 52 -12.84 18.22 -10.44
N GLY A 53 -13.38 17.05 -10.06
CA GLY A 53 -14.15 16.89 -8.83
C GLY A 53 -13.26 16.88 -7.57
N PRO A 54 -13.82 16.55 -6.39
CA PRO A 54 -13.04 16.41 -5.16
C PRO A 54 -11.91 15.39 -5.35
N ARG A 55 -10.67 15.82 -5.10
CA ARG A 55 -9.49 14.96 -5.23
C ARG A 55 -9.32 14.12 -3.98
N ILE A 56 -9.35 12.80 -4.15
CA ILE A 56 -9.19 11.85 -3.05
C ILE A 56 -8.01 10.95 -3.35
N LEU A 57 -7.03 10.92 -2.44
CA LEU A 57 -5.94 9.97 -2.48
C LEU A 57 -6.20 8.82 -1.51
N VAL A 58 -6.24 7.60 -2.04
CA VAL A 58 -6.23 6.38 -1.26
C VAL A 58 -4.78 5.94 -1.11
N ALA A 59 -4.23 6.15 0.09
CA ALA A 59 -2.81 6.04 0.39
C ALA A 59 -2.51 4.96 1.46
N SER A 60 -3.25 3.85 1.43
CA SER A 60 -2.93 2.67 2.26
C SER A 60 -1.54 2.10 1.95
N GLY A 61 -1.00 2.39 0.75
CA GLY A 61 0.42 2.21 0.43
C GLY A 61 0.86 0.77 0.15
N LEU A 62 0.01 -0.22 0.40
CA LEU A 62 0.39 -1.63 0.39
C LEU A 62 -0.33 -2.42 -0.70
N GLY A 63 0.46 -3.15 -1.48
CA GLY A 63 -0.07 -4.17 -2.37
C GLY A 63 -0.52 -5.42 -1.62
N GLY A 64 0.41 -6.09 -0.94
CA GLY A 64 0.23 -7.46 -0.50
C GLY A 64 -0.80 -7.68 0.61
N HIS A 65 -1.43 -6.62 1.14
CA HIS A 65 -2.59 -6.74 2.02
C HIS A 65 -3.86 -6.78 1.17
N THR A 66 -4.09 -7.90 0.50
CA THR A 66 -5.09 -8.05 -0.57
C THR A 66 -6.51 -7.63 -0.16
N ALA A 67 -6.90 -7.89 1.09
CA ALA A 67 -8.21 -7.45 1.62
C ALA A 67 -8.35 -5.92 1.70
N VAL A 68 -7.29 -5.22 2.13
CA VAL A 68 -7.27 -3.75 2.20
C VAL A 68 -7.20 -3.17 0.81
N ALA A 69 -6.32 -3.67 -0.05
CA ALA A 69 -6.23 -3.26 -1.45
C ALA A 69 -7.56 -3.45 -2.21
N THR A 70 -8.29 -4.53 -1.92
CA THR A 70 -9.63 -4.76 -2.49
C THR A 70 -10.63 -3.71 -2.02
N LEU A 71 -10.63 -3.41 -0.71
CA LEU A 71 -11.48 -2.36 -0.15
C LEU A 71 -11.14 -0.98 -0.71
N ASP A 72 -9.87 -0.67 -0.86
CA ASP A 72 -9.37 0.58 -1.45
C ASP A 72 -9.89 0.76 -2.88
N MET A 73 -9.70 -0.25 -3.73
CA MET A 73 -10.18 -0.19 -5.12
C MET A 73 -11.71 -0.06 -5.20
N LEU A 74 -12.45 -0.76 -4.32
CA LEU A 74 -13.90 -0.62 -4.23
C LEU A 74 -14.31 0.79 -3.80
N LEU A 75 -13.62 1.35 -2.79
CA LEU A 75 -13.86 2.71 -2.31
C LEU A 75 -13.57 3.73 -3.41
N MET A 76 -12.45 3.58 -4.13
CA MET A 76 -12.10 4.43 -5.27
C MET A 76 -13.19 4.39 -6.34
N ALA A 77 -13.62 3.20 -6.76
CA ALA A 77 -14.70 3.06 -7.74
C ALA A 77 -16.00 3.75 -7.28
N ALA A 78 -16.36 3.54 -6.01
CA ALA A 78 -17.55 4.12 -5.40
C ALA A 78 -17.47 5.66 -5.33
N LEU A 79 -16.31 6.22 -4.97
CA LEU A 79 -16.07 7.66 -4.92
C LEU A 79 -16.10 8.27 -6.33
N THR A 80 -15.51 7.61 -7.33
CA THR A 80 -15.54 8.04 -8.73
C THR A 80 -16.96 8.08 -9.29
N VAL A 81 -17.77 7.08 -8.99
CA VAL A 81 -19.19 7.05 -9.36
C VAL A 81 -19.98 8.22 -8.72
N ARG A 82 -19.49 8.79 -7.62
CA ARG A 82 -20.03 9.97 -6.94
C ARG A 82 -19.37 11.30 -7.38
N GLY A 83 -18.52 11.26 -8.41
CA GLY A 83 -17.90 12.45 -9.00
C GLY A 83 -16.57 12.87 -8.38
N ALA A 84 -15.93 12.02 -7.56
CA ALA A 84 -14.60 12.29 -7.03
C ALA A 84 -13.49 11.83 -7.98
N GLU A 85 -12.44 12.64 -8.09
CA GLU A 85 -11.21 12.28 -8.79
C GLU A 85 -10.33 11.46 -7.84
N ALA A 86 -10.55 10.14 -7.84
CA ALA A 86 -9.88 9.20 -6.95
C ALA A 86 -8.56 8.70 -7.54
N HIS A 87 -7.50 8.70 -6.73
CA HIS A 87 -6.17 8.22 -7.07
C HIS A 87 -5.69 7.21 -6.03
N ALA A 88 -4.84 6.27 -6.43
CA ALA A 88 -4.11 5.40 -5.53
C ALA A 88 -2.65 5.86 -5.38
N LEU A 89 -2.06 5.65 -4.20
CA LEU A 89 -0.62 5.72 -3.98
C LEU A 89 -0.14 4.39 -3.42
N LEU A 90 0.79 3.74 -4.13
CA LEU A 90 1.31 2.42 -3.80
C LEU A 90 2.83 2.44 -3.59
N CYS A 91 3.28 1.61 -2.65
CA CYS A 91 4.68 1.22 -2.57
C CYS A 91 5.04 0.35 -3.78
N ASP A 92 6.15 0.67 -4.43
CA ASP A 92 6.75 -0.04 -5.55
C ASP A 92 8.08 -0.70 -5.18
N GLY A 93 8.27 -0.95 -3.88
CA GLY A 93 9.49 -1.57 -3.34
C GLY A 93 10.64 -0.61 -3.13
N CYS A 94 10.43 0.70 -3.24
CA CYS A 94 11.49 1.69 -3.04
C CYS A 94 11.78 2.05 -1.57
N LEU A 95 11.02 1.48 -0.61
CA LEU A 95 11.24 1.64 0.82
C LEU A 95 12.15 0.53 1.38
N PRO A 96 13.03 0.85 2.35
CA PRO A 96 14.00 -0.11 2.91
C PRO A 96 13.39 -1.11 3.91
N ALA A 97 12.21 -0.79 4.47
CA ALA A 97 11.43 -1.66 5.34
C ALA A 97 9.97 -1.76 4.89
N CYS A 98 9.24 -2.77 5.40
CA CYS A 98 7.89 -3.09 4.94
C CYS A 98 7.04 -3.60 6.10
N GLU A 99 5.82 -3.08 6.19
CA GLU A 99 4.94 -3.41 7.30
C GLU A 99 4.30 -4.80 7.26
N GLN A 100 4.41 -5.49 6.13
CA GLN A 100 3.95 -6.87 6.01
C GLN A 100 5.00 -7.87 6.47
N LEU A 101 6.25 -7.44 6.62
CA LEU A 101 7.33 -8.32 7.00
C LEU A 101 7.36 -8.48 8.51
N THR A 102 7.45 -9.74 8.91
CA THR A 102 7.67 -10.15 10.28
C THR A 102 8.77 -11.21 10.29
N LEU A 103 9.39 -11.40 11.45
CA LEU A 103 10.38 -12.45 11.66
C LEU A 103 9.81 -13.83 11.30
N ALA A 104 8.50 -14.04 11.55
CA ALA A 104 7.82 -15.29 11.24
C ALA A 104 7.64 -15.57 9.74
N ASN A 105 7.69 -14.54 8.89
CA ASN A 105 7.53 -14.69 7.44
C ASN A 105 8.76 -14.25 6.64
N MET A 106 9.91 -14.11 7.30
CA MET A 106 11.19 -13.77 6.72
C MET A 106 12.13 -14.98 6.75
N ASP A 107 12.65 -15.37 5.58
CA ASP A 107 13.55 -16.52 5.48
C ASP A 107 15.00 -16.19 5.88
N ASP A 108 15.39 -14.91 5.77
CA ASP A 108 16.75 -14.40 6.01
C ASP A 108 16.73 -13.06 6.76
N PRO A 109 16.49 -13.08 8.09
CA PRO A 109 16.47 -11.86 8.92
C PRO A 109 17.82 -11.14 8.97
N GLU A 110 18.93 -11.87 8.96
CA GLU A 110 20.28 -11.31 8.93
C GLU A 110 20.56 -10.58 7.60
N GLY A 111 20.11 -11.16 6.48
CA GLY A 111 20.16 -10.50 5.18
C GLY A 111 19.32 -9.24 5.12
N LEU A 112 18.11 -9.24 5.71
CA LEU A 112 17.31 -8.03 5.89
C LEU A 112 18.08 -6.98 6.70
N ALA A 113 18.61 -7.35 7.86
CA ALA A 113 19.37 -6.45 8.72
C ALA A 113 20.56 -5.82 7.97
N ALA A 114 21.27 -6.61 7.16
CA ALA A 114 22.44 -6.14 6.42
C ALA A 114 22.11 -5.32 5.17
N LYS A 115 21.05 -5.65 4.42
CA LYS A 115 20.83 -5.14 3.04
C LYS A 115 19.42 -4.62 2.75
N GLY A 116 18.50 -4.72 3.71
CA GLY A 116 17.10 -4.39 3.50
C GLY A 116 16.35 -5.48 2.73
N ILE A 117 15.17 -5.16 2.23
CA ILE A 117 14.23 -6.14 1.68
C ILE A 117 14.71 -6.68 0.33
N PRO A 118 14.73 -8.02 0.11
CA PRO A 118 15.03 -8.58 -1.20
C PRO A 118 14.04 -8.11 -2.27
N SER A 119 14.56 -7.60 -3.40
CA SER A 119 13.75 -7.07 -4.51
C SER A 119 12.69 -8.06 -5.03
N ARG A 120 12.98 -9.36 -5.05
CA ARG A 120 12.03 -10.42 -5.44
C ARG A 120 10.73 -10.40 -4.60
N ARG A 121 10.84 -10.04 -3.32
CA ARG A 121 9.72 -10.04 -2.37
C ARG A 121 8.85 -8.80 -2.58
N CYS A 122 9.48 -7.64 -2.77
CA CYS A 122 8.76 -6.43 -3.18
C CYS A 122 8.04 -6.66 -4.51
N ARG A 123 8.75 -7.21 -5.51
CA ARG A 123 8.19 -7.49 -6.84
C ARG A 123 6.91 -8.31 -6.79
N ALA A 124 6.93 -9.44 -6.10
CA ALA A 124 5.78 -10.33 -5.95
C ALA A 124 4.57 -9.64 -5.27
N CYS A 125 4.83 -8.62 -4.45
CA CYS A 125 3.81 -7.84 -3.76
C CYS A 125 3.24 -6.72 -4.66
N HIS A 126 4.10 -5.83 -5.17
CA HIS A 126 3.64 -4.62 -5.84
C HIS A 126 3.22 -4.86 -7.29
N GLU A 127 3.82 -5.79 -8.05
CA GLU A 127 3.45 -6.01 -9.46
C GLU A 127 1.99 -6.48 -9.58
N GLN A 128 1.57 -7.43 -8.73
CA GLN A 128 0.19 -7.93 -8.73
C GLN A 128 -0.80 -6.84 -8.29
N ALA A 129 -0.45 -6.08 -7.26
CA ALA A 129 -1.30 -5.00 -6.76
C ALA A 129 -1.46 -3.90 -7.80
N GLU A 130 -0.35 -3.41 -8.35
CA GLU A 130 -0.36 -2.37 -9.35
C GLU A 130 -1.17 -2.79 -10.59
N ALA A 131 -1.03 -4.03 -11.04
CA ALA A 131 -1.85 -4.57 -12.13
C ALA A 131 -3.35 -4.52 -11.80
N ALA A 132 -3.75 -4.92 -10.58
CA ALA A 132 -5.14 -4.87 -10.15
C ALA A 132 -5.68 -3.43 -10.05
N TYR A 133 -4.92 -2.52 -9.44
CA TYR A 133 -5.30 -1.10 -9.36
C TYR A 133 -5.38 -0.45 -10.74
N ARG A 134 -4.47 -0.77 -11.67
CA ARG A 134 -4.53 -0.27 -13.05
C ARG A 134 -5.70 -0.85 -13.82
N ALA A 135 -6.08 -2.12 -13.56
CA ALA A 135 -7.23 -2.75 -14.18
C ALA A 135 -8.56 -2.03 -13.84
N LEU A 136 -8.62 -1.32 -12.71
CA LEU A 136 -9.74 -0.45 -12.35
C LEU A 136 -9.92 0.72 -13.33
N GLY A 137 -8.85 1.14 -14.03
CA GLY A 137 -8.88 2.25 -15.00
C GLY A 137 -8.80 3.64 -14.36
N LEU A 138 -8.32 3.71 -13.10
CA LEU A 138 -8.09 4.97 -12.38
C LEU A 138 -6.59 5.25 -12.23
N PRO A 139 -6.19 6.51 -11.94
CA PRO A 139 -4.79 6.86 -11.74
C PRO A 139 -4.13 6.13 -10.55
N VAL A 140 -2.91 5.65 -10.77
CA VAL A 140 -2.07 4.99 -9.77
C VAL A 140 -0.71 5.66 -9.77
N HIS A 141 -0.31 6.14 -8.60
CA HIS A 141 1.01 6.71 -8.34
C HIS A 141 1.85 5.76 -7.50
N ARG A 142 3.18 5.92 -7.58
CA ARG A 142 4.15 5.16 -6.80
C ARG A 142 4.87 6.07 -5.81
N TYR A 143 5.33 5.52 -4.69
CA TYR A 143 6.20 6.29 -3.79
C TYR A 143 7.47 6.79 -4.48
N SER A 144 8.08 5.99 -5.35
CA SER A 144 9.26 6.40 -6.09
C SER A 144 9.05 7.60 -7.01
N ASP A 145 7.81 7.88 -7.45
CA ASP A 145 7.49 9.05 -8.29
C ASP A 145 7.72 10.37 -7.53
N PHE A 146 7.77 10.33 -6.19
CA PHE A 146 7.90 11.50 -5.32
C PHE A 146 9.18 11.53 -4.49
N LEU A 147 10.06 10.54 -4.64
CA LEU A 147 11.30 10.43 -3.85
C LEU A 147 12.52 10.66 -4.71
N THR A 148 13.28 11.71 -4.40
CA THR A 148 14.54 12.03 -5.06
C THR A 148 15.72 11.31 -4.40
N GLU A 149 16.86 11.26 -5.08
CA GLU A 149 18.10 10.74 -4.50
C GLU A 149 18.56 11.57 -3.29
N LYS A 150 18.26 12.87 -3.29
CA LYS A 150 18.53 13.74 -2.16
C LYS A 150 17.71 13.31 -0.93
N ASP A 151 16.41 13.02 -1.11
CA ASP A 151 15.55 12.57 -0.02
C ASP A 151 16.05 11.26 0.58
N ARG A 152 16.48 10.31 -0.27
CA ARG A 152 17.07 9.03 0.14
C ARG A 152 18.37 9.23 0.93
N GLY A 153 19.24 10.12 0.45
CA GLY A 153 20.48 10.48 1.13
C GLY A 153 20.24 11.13 2.48
N GLU A 154 19.28 12.06 2.58
CA GLU A 154 18.91 12.70 3.85
C GLU A 154 18.31 11.73 4.86
N ALA A 155 17.43 10.82 4.41
CA ALA A 155 16.81 9.81 5.25
C ALA A 155 17.87 8.82 5.78
N SER A 156 18.74 8.32 4.91
CA SER A 156 19.85 7.42 5.27
C SER A 156 20.84 8.11 6.22
N GLY A 157 21.21 9.37 5.95
CA GLY A 157 22.09 10.15 6.82
C GLY A 157 21.49 10.43 8.20
N LEU A 158 20.19 10.72 8.27
CA LEU A 158 19.49 10.84 9.55
C LEU A 158 19.49 9.50 10.31
N ALA A 159 19.11 8.41 9.63
CA ALA A 159 19.05 7.10 10.24
C ALA A 159 20.42 6.58 10.69
N ALA A 160 21.53 7.01 10.07
CA ALA A 160 22.88 6.66 10.49
C ALA A 160 23.40 7.52 11.65
N SER A 161 22.96 8.78 11.76
CA SER A 161 23.51 9.75 12.72
C SER A 161 22.84 9.71 14.10
N VAL A 162 21.57 9.30 14.19
CA VAL A 162 20.84 9.26 15.47
C VAL A 162 21.29 8.04 16.30
N PRO A 163 21.70 8.21 17.57
CA PRO A 163 21.96 7.09 18.47
C PRO A 163 20.71 6.22 18.62
N MET A 164 20.87 4.89 18.65
CA MET A 164 19.73 3.96 18.70
C MET A 164 18.76 4.27 19.85
N ALA A 165 19.30 4.61 21.03
CA ALA A 165 18.51 4.94 22.22
C ALA A 165 17.63 6.20 22.05
N ASP A 166 18.03 7.11 21.16
CA ASP A 166 17.33 8.36 20.90
C ASP A 166 16.31 8.24 19.76
N ILE A 167 16.40 7.18 18.94
CA ILE A 167 15.49 6.95 17.80
C ILE A 167 14.02 7.03 18.24
N PRO A 168 13.53 6.37 19.30
CA PRO A 168 12.12 6.40 19.67
C PRO A 168 11.57 7.81 19.94
N GLY A 169 12.40 8.73 20.42
CA GLY A 169 12.03 10.11 20.73
C GLY A 169 12.16 11.08 19.54
N LEU A 170 12.62 10.62 18.39
CA LEU A 170 12.90 11.47 17.24
C LEU A 170 11.61 12.07 16.66
N VAL A 171 11.55 13.40 16.65
CA VAL A 171 10.48 14.19 16.00
C VAL A 171 11.09 14.98 14.85
N ARG A 172 10.48 14.88 13.67
CA ARG A 172 10.85 15.66 12.48
C ARG A 172 9.58 16.22 11.84
N ASP A 173 9.56 17.51 11.52
CA ASP A 173 8.42 18.19 10.89
C ASP A 173 7.08 17.93 11.60
N ASN A 174 7.10 18.04 12.94
CA ASN A 174 5.96 17.76 13.83
C ASN A 174 5.41 16.31 13.73
N THR A 175 6.18 15.39 13.15
CA THR A 175 5.88 13.96 13.04
C THR A 175 6.77 13.17 13.97
N ARG A 176 6.18 12.27 14.77
CA ARG A 176 6.87 11.37 15.70
C ARG A 176 7.51 10.20 14.93
N LEU A 177 8.47 10.54 14.06
CA LEU A 177 9.13 9.61 13.14
C LEU A 177 9.75 8.42 13.89
N GLY A 178 10.37 8.68 15.04
CA GLY A 178 10.93 7.67 15.91
C GLY A 178 9.95 6.60 16.39
N GLU A 179 8.74 7.03 16.74
CA GLU A 179 7.68 6.11 17.21
C GLU A 179 7.19 5.21 16.07
N HIS A 180 7.07 5.75 14.85
CA HIS A 180 6.73 4.95 13.67
C HIS A 180 7.81 3.92 13.35
N ALA A 181 9.08 4.31 13.41
CA ALA A 181 10.20 3.40 13.17
C ALA A 181 10.23 2.27 14.22
N LEU A 182 10.09 2.62 15.50
CA LEU A 182 10.03 1.66 16.60
C LEU A 182 8.84 0.72 16.46
N ALA A 183 7.63 1.25 16.21
CA ALA A 183 6.44 0.42 16.01
C ALA A 183 6.63 -0.58 14.85
N GLY A 184 7.28 -0.16 13.78
CA GLY A 184 7.60 -1.02 12.65
C GLY A 184 8.55 -2.16 13.02
N ALA A 185 9.62 -1.86 13.76
CA ALA A 185 10.58 -2.85 14.25
C ALA A 185 9.94 -3.82 15.26
N LEU A 186 9.14 -3.31 16.21
CA LEU A 186 8.42 -4.14 17.18
C LEU A 186 7.44 -5.10 16.51
N ARG A 187 6.69 -4.63 15.51
CA ARG A 187 5.81 -5.48 14.69
C ARG A 187 6.62 -6.51 13.91
N PHE A 188 7.78 -6.14 13.35
CA PHE A 188 8.65 -7.10 12.67
C PHE A 188 9.05 -8.25 13.60
N PHE A 189 9.55 -7.95 14.81
CA PHE A 189 9.95 -8.97 15.78
C PHE A 189 8.78 -9.63 16.52
N ALA A 190 7.55 -9.12 16.36
CA ALA A 190 6.37 -9.50 17.14
C ALA A 190 6.61 -9.41 18.66
N ARG A 191 7.24 -8.31 19.11
CA ARG A 191 7.62 -8.07 20.52
C ARG A 191 7.09 -6.73 21.03
N GLY A 192 7.02 -6.61 22.37
CA GLY A 192 6.70 -5.35 23.05
C GLY A 192 7.92 -4.46 23.35
N THR A 193 9.14 -5.02 23.25
CA THR A 193 10.41 -4.31 23.40
C THR A 193 11.48 -4.92 22.48
N LEU A 194 12.51 -4.13 22.15
CA LEU A 194 13.68 -4.58 21.39
C LEU A 194 14.82 -5.11 22.30
N GLU A 195 14.62 -5.13 23.62
CA GLU A 195 15.63 -5.64 24.55
C GLU A 195 16.00 -7.10 24.25
N GLY A 196 17.30 -7.37 24.21
CA GLY A 196 17.86 -8.71 23.99
C GLY A 196 17.67 -9.25 22.57
N GLU A 197 17.19 -8.44 21.61
CA GLU A 197 17.07 -8.84 20.21
C GLU A 197 18.35 -8.51 19.43
N PRO A 198 19.12 -9.52 18.96
CA PRO A 198 20.41 -9.29 18.31
C PRO A 198 20.35 -8.42 17.04
N LEU A 199 19.22 -8.45 16.33
CA LEU A 199 19.03 -7.69 15.09
C LEU A 199 18.26 -6.37 15.30
N ALA A 200 18.03 -5.96 16.56
CA ALA A 200 17.19 -4.81 16.89
C ALA A 200 17.62 -3.52 16.18
N GLU A 201 18.87 -3.12 16.36
CA GLU A 201 19.39 -1.87 15.83
C GLU A 201 19.36 -1.80 14.30
N PRO A 202 19.93 -2.76 13.55
CA PRO A 202 19.92 -2.68 12.10
C PRO A 202 18.49 -2.71 11.52
N VAL A 203 17.58 -3.52 12.07
CA VAL A 203 16.18 -3.54 11.63
C VAL A 203 15.46 -2.23 11.96
N LEU A 204 15.67 -1.67 13.16
CA LEU A 204 15.10 -0.37 13.54
C LEU A 204 15.55 0.74 12.59
N ARG A 205 16.83 0.75 12.21
CA ARG A 205 17.36 1.75 11.27
C ARG A 205 16.74 1.62 9.88
N HIS A 206 16.43 0.41 9.39
CA HIS A 206 15.66 0.24 8.15
C HIS A 206 14.26 0.83 8.23
N TYR A 207 13.61 0.84 9.39
CA TYR A 207 12.30 1.48 9.55
C TYR A 207 12.37 3.01 9.71
N LEU A 208 13.57 3.58 9.83
CA LEU A 208 13.78 5.01 10.04
C LEU A 208 14.10 5.80 8.75
N HIS A 209 14.52 5.13 7.66
CA HIS A 209 14.89 5.77 6.40
C HIS A 209 14.07 5.31 5.19
#